data_AF-A0A961S3V0-F1
#
_entry.id   AF-A0A961S3V0-F1
#
_cell.length_a   1.000
_cell.length_b   1.000
_cell.length_c   1.000
_cell.angle_alpha   90.00
_cell.angle_beta   90.00
_cell.angle_gamma   90.00
#
_symmetry.space_group_name_H-M   'P 1'
#
loop_
_entity.id
_entity.type
_entity.pdbx_description
1 polymer ?
#
loop_
_entity_poly.entity_id
_entity_poly.type
_entity_poly.pdbx_seq_one_letter_code
_entity_poly.pdbx_strand_id
1 'polypeptide(L)'
;AESLDPGALLDALKKGLYYSSMGPRIDEIAMDGKTLTITCSPVDTITVVCGTSRTVSRFGRSITEAELDLSKLDNGWLTTKSSPWFRVTVIDHGGKRAWSNPIWWDELG
;
A
#
# COMPACT_ATOMS: atom_id res chain seq x y z
N ALA A 1 -2.01 -8.18 30.43
CA ALA A 1 -1.06 -7.68 29.43
C ALA A 1 -1.88 -7.23 28.23
N GLU A 2 -2.37 -5.99 28.28
CA GLU A 2 -3.16 -5.39 27.20
C GLU A 2 -2.76 -3.93 27.14
N SER A 3 -1.87 -3.62 26.20
CA SER A 3 -1.60 -2.23 25.80
C SER A 3 -1.84 -2.20 24.30
N LEU A 4 -3.11 -2.26 23.90
CA LEU A 4 -3.53 -1.81 22.58
C LEU A 4 -3.61 -0.28 22.66
N ASP A 5 -2.50 0.35 22.34
CA ASP A 5 -2.40 1.81 22.22
C ASP A 5 -3.35 2.27 21.10
N PRO A 6 -4.43 3.04 21.37
CA PRO A 6 -5.45 3.36 20.37
C PRO A 6 -5.05 4.48 19.39
N GLY A 7 -3.75 4.82 19.29
CA GLY A 7 -3.26 5.92 18.47
C GLY A 7 -2.95 5.57 17.01
N ALA A 8 -2.71 4.30 16.65
CA ALA A 8 -2.17 3.96 15.33
C ALA A 8 -3.22 3.66 14.25
N LEU A 9 -4.46 3.34 14.64
CA LEU A 9 -5.52 2.98 13.68
C LEU A 9 -6.24 4.19 13.06
N LEU A 10 -6.12 5.39 13.65
CA LEU A 10 -7.07 6.47 13.37
C LEU A 10 -6.69 7.39 12.20
N ASP A 11 -5.43 7.41 11.76
CA ASP A 11 -4.96 8.33 10.71
C ASP A 11 -4.92 7.74 9.29
N ALA A 12 -5.06 6.41 9.15
CA ALA A 12 -5.26 5.77 7.85
C ALA A 12 -6.53 6.24 7.12
N LEU A 13 -7.52 6.76 7.87
CA LEU A 13 -8.90 6.93 7.42
C LEU A 13 -9.33 8.38 7.10
N LYS A 14 -8.45 9.39 7.19
CA LYS A 14 -8.87 10.80 7.01
C LYS A 14 -8.37 11.52 5.77
N LYS A 15 -7.41 10.97 5.03
CA LYS A 15 -6.97 11.57 3.77
C LYS A 15 -7.54 10.75 2.62
N GLY A 16 -8.81 11.02 2.31
CA GLY A 16 -9.42 10.69 1.02
C GLY A 16 -8.62 11.32 -0.13
N LEU A 17 -7.51 10.69 -0.48
CA LEU A 17 -6.65 11.10 -1.58
C LEU A 17 -7.28 10.54 -2.86
N TYR A 18 -8.09 11.39 -3.50
CA TYR A 18 -8.66 11.24 -4.84
C TYR A 18 -7.88 10.25 -5.71
N TYR A 19 -8.43 9.04 -5.85
CA TYR A 19 -7.84 7.99 -6.68
C TYR A 19 -8.24 8.23 -8.13
N SER A 20 -7.27 8.62 -8.97
CA SER A 20 -7.49 8.68 -10.41
C SER A 20 -7.49 7.26 -10.96
N SER A 21 -8.66 6.74 -11.34
CA SER A 21 -8.78 5.43 -12.00
C SER A 21 -9.40 5.56 -13.39
N MET A 22 -8.81 4.87 -14.35
CA MET A 22 -9.46 4.47 -15.60
C MET A 22 -9.73 2.96 -15.57
N GLY A 23 -10.26 2.45 -14.46
CA GLY A 23 -10.40 1.01 -14.21
C GLY A 23 -10.59 0.68 -12.72
N PRO A 24 -9.79 -0.24 -12.14
CA PRO A 24 -9.98 -0.69 -10.76
C PRO A 24 -9.99 0.49 -9.78
N ARG A 25 -10.77 0.37 -8.71
CA ARG A 25 -10.88 1.39 -7.66
C ARG A 25 -10.12 0.94 -6.43
N ILE A 26 -9.36 1.85 -5.84
CA ILE A 26 -8.81 1.67 -4.50
C ILE A 26 -9.79 2.35 -3.56
N ASP A 27 -10.38 1.58 -2.65
CA ASP A 27 -11.39 2.07 -1.72
C ASP A 27 -10.73 2.54 -0.42
N GLU A 28 -9.76 1.78 0.08
CA GLU A 28 -9.08 2.08 1.34
C GLU A 28 -7.62 1.61 1.31
N ILE A 29 -6.75 2.37 1.95
CA ILE A 29 -5.38 1.97 2.26
C ILE A 29 -5.16 2.29 3.73
N ALA A 30 -5.01 1.24 4.55
CA ALA A 30 -4.70 1.35 5.96
C ALA A 30 -3.30 0.83 6.25
N MET A 31 -2.67 1.39 7.28
CA MET A 31 -1.34 0.98 7.69
C MET A 31 -1.30 0.80 9.19
N ASP A 32 -0.78 -0.35 9.63
CA ASP A 32 -0.47 -0.65 11.02
C ASP A 32 1.03 -0.98 11.13
N GLY A 33 1.82 0.00 11.58
CA GLY A 33 3.28 -0.10 11.62
C GLY A 33 3.90 -0.32 10.24
N LYS A 34 4.32 -1.56 9.94
CA LYS A 34 4.87 -1.98 8.64
C LYS A 34 3.93 -2.88 7.83
N THR A 35 2.71 -3.07 8.32
CA THR A 35 1.68 -3.86 7.65
C THR A 35 0.74 -2.92 6.92
N LEU A 36 0.61 -3.10 5.61
CA LEU A 36 -0.27 -2.30 4.76
C LEU A 36 -1.47 -3.14 4.33
N THR A 37 -2.66 -2.69 4.70
CA THR A 37 -3.93 -3.29 4.28
C THR A 37 -4.55 -2.44 3.17
N ILE A 38 -4.93 -3.07 2.07
CA ILE A 38 -5.50 -2.40 0.90
C ILE A 38 -6.83 -3.05 0.57
N THR A 39 -7.88 -2.23 0.49
CA THR A 39 -9.20 -2.63 0.00
C THR A 39 -9.44 -1.98 -1.35
N CYS A 40 -9.85 -2.79 -2.32
CA CYS A 40 -10.05 -2.35 -3.70
C CYS A 40 -11.13 -3.16 -4.42
N SER A 41 -11.58 -2.66 -5.56
CA SER A 41 -12.36 -3.45 -6.51
C SER A 41 -11.57 -4.69 -6.97
N PRO A 42 -12.23 -5.78 -7.43
CA PRO A 42 -11.56 -7.00 -7.85
C PRO A 42 -10.38 -6.77 -8.80
N VAL A 43 -9.17 -7.13 -8.35
CA VAL A 43 -7.92 -7.01 -9.11
C VAL A 43 -7.13 -8.31 -9.11
N ASP A 44 -6.24 -8.47 -10.08
CA ASP A 44 -5.37 -9.66 -10.15
C ASP A 44 -3.97 -9.38 -9.61
N THR A 45 -3.59 -8.10 -9.53
CA THR A 45 -2.28 -7.69 -9.01
C THR A 45 -2.40 -6.43 -8.16
N ILE A 46 -1.76 -6.47 -7.00
CA ILE A 46 -1.53 -5.32 -6.13
C ILE A 46 -0.01 -5.20 -5.96
N THR A 47 0.55 -4.03 -6.19
CA THR A 47 1.99 -3.78 -6.08
C THR A 47 2.25 -2.49 -5.34
N VAL A 48 3.05 -2.58 -4.29
CA VAL A 48 3.64 -1.43 -3.60
C VAL A 48 4.97 -1.12 -4.25
N VAL A 49 5.10 0.10 -4.76
CA VAL A 49 6.31 0.61 -5.38
C VAL A 49 6.85 1.75 -4.52
N CYS A 50 8.15 1.78 -4.30
CA CYS A 50 8.81 2.90 -3.66
C CYS A 50 9.86 3.52 -4.59
N GLY A 51 10.49 4.62 -4.18
CA GLY A 51 11.55 5.27 -4.95
C GLY A 51 12.87 4.47 -5.07
N THR A 52 12.90 3.21 -4.62
CA THR A 52 14.00 2.27 -4.89
C THR A 52 13.54 1.20 -5.89
N SER A 53 14.44 0.36 -6.40
CA SER A 53 14.07 -0.75 -7.30
C SER A 53 13.29 -1.89 -6.61
N ARG A 54 12.88 -1.70 -5.34
CA ARG A 54 12.18 -2.70 -4.52
C ARG A 54 10.68 -2.51 -4.61
N THR A 55 9.99 -3.64 -4.65
CA THR A 55 8.53 -3.69 -4.68
C THR A 55 8.04 -4.85 -3.82
N VAL A 56 6.83 -4.71 -3.27
CA VAL A 56 6.11 -5.81 -2.63
C VAL A 56 4.82 -6.00 -3.41
N SER A 57 4.60 -7.21 -3.93
CA SER A 57 3.44 -7.48 -4.78
C SER A 57 2.63 -8.66 -4.27
N ARG A 58 1.32 -8.54 -4.38
CA ARG A 58 0.37 -9.66 -4.30
C ARG A 58 -0.20 -9.95 -5.68
N PHE A 59 -0.10 -11.20 -6.09
CA PHE A 59 -0.78 -11.75 -7.26
C PHE A 59 -1.87 -12.73 -6.82
N GLY A 60 -2.97 -12.74 -7.57
CA GLY A 60 -4.13 -13.59 -7.34
C GLY A 60 -5.19 -13.37 -8.42
N ARG A 61 -6.38 -13.92 -8.20
CA ARG A 61 -7.55 -13.66 -9.05
C ARG A 61 -8.61 -12.98 -8.24
N SER A 62 -9.15 -11.86 -8.72
CA SER A 62 -10.26 -11.14 -8.06
C SER A 62 -9.98 -10.82 -6.59
N ILE A 63 -8.77 -10.37 -6.29
CA ILE A 63 -8.38 -9.84 -4.98
C ILE A 63 -9.17 -8.57 -4.73
N THR A 64 -9.90 -8.51 -3.62
CA THR A 64 -10.59 -7.30 -3.14
C THR A 64 -9.93 -6.70 -1.91
N GLU A 65 -9.12 -7.51 -1.21
CA GLU A 65 -8.40 -7.12 -0.01
C GLU A 65 -7.03 -7.80 0.01
N ALA A 66 -5.99 -7.07 0.38
CA ALA A 66 -4.67 -7.63 0.58
C ALA A 66 -3.93 -6.96 1.74
N GLU A 67 -3.24 -7.79 2.51
CA GLU A 67 -2.26 -7.38 3.49
C GLU A 67 -0.85 -7.57 2.92
N LEU A 68 -0.01 -6.54 3.04
CA LEU A 68 1.36 -6.51 2.53
C LEU A 68 2.32 -6.07 3.63
N ASP A 69 3.32 -6.91 3.88
CA ASP A 69 4.41 -6.61 4.81
C ASP A 69 5.49 -5.75 4.13
N LEU A 70 5.55 -4.48 4.51
CA LEU A 70 6.48 -3.49 3.99
C LEU A 70 7.87 -3.57 4.61
N SER A 71 8.10 -4.38 5.67
CA SER A 71 9.45 -4.61 6.21
C SER A 71 10.40 -5.21 5.17
N LYS A 72 9.85 -5.87 4.16
CA LYS A 72 10.58 -6.40 3.00
C LYS A 72 11.23 -5.30 2.15
N LEU A 73 10.74 -4.07 2.22
CA LEU A 73 11.33 -2.93 1.52
C LEU A 73 12.67 -2.50 2.15
N ASP A 74 12.85 -2.69 3.46
CA ASP A 74 14.03 -2.23 4.20
C ASP A 74 15.25 -3.15 4.10
N ASN A 75 15.05 -4.43 3.78
CA ASN A 75 16.10 -5.44 3.92
C ASN A 75 16.93 -5.61 2.65
N GLY A 76 17.96 -4.76 2.46
CA GLY A 76 18.85 -4.83 1.32
C GLY A 76 20.33 -4.66 1.62
N TRP A 77 21.13 -5.66 1.25
CA TRP A 77 22.59 -5.62 1.38
C TRP A 77 23.25 -4.50 0.54
N LEU A 78 22.56 -4.00 -0.49
CA LEU A 78 23.10 -3.03 -1.45
C LEU A 78 22.57 -1.59 -1.24
N THR A 79 21.62 -1.36 -0.34
CA THR A 79 20.97 -0.05 -0.20
C THR A 79 20.64 0.22 1.27
N THR A 80 21.42 1.11 1.89
CA THR A 80 21.26 1.54 3.29
C THR A 80 20.08 2.49 3.49
N LYS A 81 19.48 3.03 2.41
CA LYS A 81 18.47 4.09 2.50
C LYS A 81 17.09 3.58 2.05
N SER A 82 16.16 3.47 2.99
CA SER A 82 14.75 3.25 2.69
C SER A 82 14.20 4.45 1.90
N SER A 83 13.30 4.18 0.95
CA SER A 83 12.67 5.25 0.18
C SER A 83 11.79 6.10 1.11
N PRO A 84 11.77 7.44 0.97
CA PRO A 84 10.94 8.32 1.81
C PRO A 84 9.44 8.23 1.48
N TRP A 85 9.07 7.60 0.37
CA TRP A 85 7.68 7.42 -0.05
C TRP A 85 7.45 6.06 -0.67
N PHE A 86 6.20 5.63 -0.68
CA PHE A 86 5.71 4.50 -1.45
C PHE A 86 4.36 4.84 -2.09
N ARG A 87 3.91 4.01 -3.03
CA ARG A 87 2.56 4.09 -3.59
C ARG A 87 2.03 2.70 -3.88
N VAL A 88 0.73 2.58 -3.90
CA VAL A 88 0.03 1.35 -4.28
C VAL A 88 -0.38 1.45 -5.74
N THR A 89 -0.19 0.36 -6.49
CA THR A 89 -0.70 0.20 -7.85
C THR A 89 -1.48 -1.11 -7.92
N VAL A 90 -2.68 -1.05 -8.46
CA VAL A 90 -3.55 -2.21 -8.64
C VAL A 90 -3.86 -2.41 -10.12
N ILE A 91 -3.99 -3.67 -10.55
CA ILE A 91 -4.22 -4.07 -11.94
C ILE A 91 -5.36 -5.08 -11.99
N ASP A 92 -6.42 -4.76 -12.72
CA ASP A 92 -7.56 -5.67 -12.91
C ASP A 92 -7.27 -6.78 -13.93
N HIS A 93 -8.20 -7.73 -14.04
CA HIS A 93 -8.13 -8.82 -15.02
C HIS A 93 -8.10 -8.32 -16.48
N GLY A 94 -8.66 -7.14 -16.75
CA GLY A 94 -8.64 -6.50 -18.06
C GLY A 94 -7.33 -5.75 -18.35
N GLY A 95 -6.35 -5.78 -17.44
CA GLY A 95 -5.08 -5.06 -17.55
C GLY A 95 -5.19 -3.56 -17.27
N LYS A 96 -6.36 -3.06 -16.85
CA LYS A 96 -6.54 -1.66 -16.44
C LYS A 96 -5.90 -1.44 -15.09
N ARG A 97 -5.40 -0.22 -14.88
CA ARG A 97 -4.57 0.12 -13.71
C ARG A 97 -5.15 1.30 -12.96
N ALA A 98 -4.96 1.27 -11.65
CA ALA A 98 -5.11 2.43 -10.78
C ALA A 98 -3.95 2.51 -9.81
N TRP A 99 -3.65 3.72 -9.35
CA TRP A 99 -2.57 3.96 -8.41
C TRP A 99 -3.00 4.98 -7.36
N SER A 100 -2.44 4.83 -6.16
CA SER A 100 -2.52 5.86 -5.14
C SER A 100 -1.58 7.02 -5.47
N ASN A 101 -1.83 8.16 -4.84
CA ASN A 101 -0.79 9.17 -4.70
C ASN A 101 0.41 8.62 -3.90
N PRO A 102 1.59 9.23 -4.03
CA PRO A 102 2.71 8.94 -3.14
C PRO A 102 2.30 9.15 -1.67
N ILE A 103 2.58 8.16 -0.85
CA ILE A 103 2.40 8.15 0.60
C ILE A 103 3.80 8.29 1.20
N TRP A 104 3.99 9.31 2.03
CA TRP A 104 5.27 9.61 2.66
C TRP A 104 5.32 9.01 4.06
N TRP A 105 6.44 8.38 4.43
CA TRP A 105 6.59 7.77 5.76
C TRP A 105 6.53 8.79 6.90
N ASP A 106 6.98 10.03 6.64
CA ASP A 106 6.97 11.13 7.60
C ASP A 106 5.55 11.66 7.88
N GLU A 107 4.61 11.48 6.95
CA GLU A 107 3.20 11.85 7.14
C GLU A 107 2.38 10.78 7.87
N LEU A 108 2.97 9.61 8.11
CA LEU A 108 2.36 8.48 8.80
C LEU A 108 2.82 8.36 10.26
N GLY A 109 3.63 9.33 10.74
CA GLY A 109 4.23 9.37 12.06
C GLY A 109 3.63 10.44 12.97
#